data_AF-A0A380DMG9-F1
#
_entry.id   AF-A0A380DMG9-F1
#
_cell.length_a   1.000
_cell.length_b   1.000
_cell.length_c   1.000
_cell.angle_alpha   90.00
_cell.angle_beta   90.00
_cell.angle_gamma   90.00
#
_symmetry.space_group_name_H-M   'P 1'
#
loop_
_entity.id
_entity.type
_entity.pdbx_description
1 polymer ?
#
loop_
_entity_poly.entity_id
_entity_poly.type
_entity_poly.pdbx_seq_one_letter_code
_entity_poly.pdbx_strand_id
1 'polypeptide(L)'
;MHLLYTQIIGVDKFKVIEELRKQGYNVHQASVSAFGSNYDRAVELYYYIKGGRVDYGAAHAAKYGHERYGKTYKGIMPNWEPGKKVHLVGHSMGGQTIRLMEEF
;
A
#
# COMPACT_ATOMS: atom_id res chain seq x y z
N MET A 1 -9.56 -6.12 -12.92
CA MET A 1 -8.99 -4.79 -12.60
C MET A 1 -8.80 -4.71 -11.10
N HIS A 2 -7.56 -4.57 -10.59
CA HIS A 2 -7.27 -4.46 -9.16
C HIS A 2 -7.15 -2.99 -8.78
N LEU A 3 -8.07 -2.48 -7.97
CA LEU A 3 -8.03 -1.10 -7.46
C LEU A 3 -7.60 -1.12 -5.99
N LEU A 4 -6.56 -0.35 -5.65
CA LEU A 4 -6.06 -0.24 -4.28
C LEU A 4 -6.26 1.17 -3.74
N TYR A 5 -6.95 1.27 -2.61
CA TYR A 5 -7.12 2.51 -1.88
C TYR A 5 -6.15 2.60 -0.71
N THR A 6 -5.44 3.72 -0.59
CA THR A 6 -4.63 4.01 0.60
C THR A 6 -5.46 4.85 1.58
N GLN A 7 -5.91 4.23 2.68
CA GLN A 7 -6.68 4.83 3.79
C GLN A 7 -8.22 4.93 3.61
N ILE A 8 -8.93 5.07 4.75
CA ILE A 8 -10.39 4.93 4.92
C ILE A 8 -11.17 5.95 4.07
N ILE A 9 -12.17 5.47 3.32
CA ILE A 9 -13.09 6.31 2.54
C ILE A 9 -14.54 5.91 2.87
N GLY A 10 -15.34 6.89 3.29
CA GLY A 10 -16.80 6.83 3.17
C GLY A 10 -17.59 6.10 4.26
N VAL A 11 -17.02 5.83 5.43
CA VAL A 11 -17.59 4.96 6.50
C VAL A 11 -19.10 5.13 6.74
N ASP A 12 -19.59 6.37 6.81
CA ASP A 12 -21.00 6.65 7.19
C ASP A 12 -21.92 6.99 6.01
N LYS A 13 -21.38 7.19 4.80
CA LYS A 13 -22.17 7.59 3.61
C LYS A 13 -22.16 6.55 2.50
N PHE A 14 -21.02 5.90 2.27
CA PHE A 14 -20.83 4.95 1.20
C PHE A 14 -19.66 4.03 1.50
N LYS A 15 -19.95 2.75 1.71
CA LYS A 15 -18.93 1.73 1.99
C LYS A 15 -18.19 1.32 0.73
N VAL A 16 -17.24 2.15 0.29
CA VAL A 16 -16.54 2.05 -1.01
C VAL A 16 -16.11 0.62 -1.36
N ILE A 17 -15.42 -0.06 -0.45
CA ILE A 17 -14.87 -1.40 -0.71
C ILE A 17 -15.98 -2.44 -0.88
N GLU A 18 -17.01 -2.41 -0.03
CA GLU A 18 -18.13 -3.35 -0.10
C GLU A 18 -18.94 -3.14 -1.39
N GLU A 19 -19.28 -1.89 -1.71
CA GLU A 19 -20.13 -1.57 -2.85
C GLU A 19 -19.43 -1.82 -4.19
N LEU A 20 -18.14 -1.49 -4.32
CA LEU A 20 -17.39 -1.80 -5.54
C LEU A 20 -17.22 -3.31 -5.74
N ARG A 21 -17.05 -4.08 -4.66
CA ARG A 21 -17.03 -5.56 -4.76
C ARG A 21 -18.37 -6.12 -5.21
N LYS A 22 -19.49 -5.60 -4.70
CA LYS A 22 -20.85 -5.99 -5.15
C LYS A 22 -21.05 -5.72 -6.65
N GLN A 23 -20.41 -4.69 -7.18
CA GLN A 23 -20.43 -4.35 -8.62
C GLN A 23 -19.45 -5.20 -9.46
N GLY A 24 -18.74 -6.16 -8.86
CA GLY A 24 -17.83 -7.05 -9.57
C GLY A 24 -16.39 -6.55 -9.72
N TYR A 25 -16.03 -5.42 -9.08
CA TYR A 25 -14.65 -4.94 -9.07
C TYR A 25 -13.81 -5.63 -8.01
N ASN A 26 -12.59 -6.04 -8.37
CA ASN A 26 -11.64 -6.52 -7.37
C ASN A 26 -10.92 -5.33 -6.71
N VAL A 27 -11.39 -4.93 -5.54
CA VAL A 27 -10.84 -3.77 -4.82
C VAL A 27 -10.31 -4.14 -3.44
N HIS A 28 -9.28 -3.42 -3.03
CA HIS A 28 -8.58 -3.61 -1.77
C HIS A 28 -8.33 -2.27 -1.08
N GLN A 29 -8.16 -2.32 0.24
CA GLN A 29 -7.79 -1.17 1.05
C GLN A 29 -6.45 -1.47 1.73
N ALA A 30 -5.41 -0.74 1.32
CA ALA A 30 -4.08 -0.83 1.92
C ALA A 30 -4.11 -0.33 3.36
N SER A 31 -3.37 -1.02 4.23
CA SER A 31 -3.12 -0.61 5.60
C SER A 31 -1.64 -0.39 5.80
N VAL A 32 -1.19 0.85 5.59
CA VAL A 32 0.18 1.31 5.81
C VAL A 32 0.23 2.21 7.06
N SER A 33 1.43 2.48 7.57
CA SER A 33 1.65 3.32 8.75
C SER A 33 0.90 4.66 8.67
N ALA A 34 0.16 5.00 9.73
CA ALA A 34 -0.60 6.24 9.81
C ALA A 34 0.28 7.48 10.04
N PHE A 35 1.44 7.30 10.67
CA PHE A 35 2.35 8.39 11.07
C PHE A 35 3.76 8.25 10.48
N GLY A 36 4.06 7.14 9.81
CA GLY A 36 5.36 6.89 9.19
C GLY A 36 5.62 7.82 8.00
N SER A 37 6.88 7.90 7.60
CA SER A 37 7.29 8.73 6.47
C SER A 37 6.65 8.25 5.17
N ASN A 38 6.62 9.07 4.12
CA ASN A 38 6.20 8.61 2.79
C ASN A 38 7.07 7.45 2.30
N TYR A 39 8.35 7.42 2.67
CA TYR A 39 9.27 6.33 2.33
C TYR A 39 8.82 5.02 2.98
N ASP A 40 8.63 5.02 4.31
CA ASP A 40 8.21 3.83 5.06
C ASP A 40 6.87 3.30 4.53
N ARG A 41 5.93 4.21 4.29
CA ARG A 41 4.61 3.88 3.75
C ARG A 41 4.68 3.31 2.34
N ALA A 42 5.59 3.80 1.49
CA ALA A 42 5.77 3.29 0.12
C ALA A 42 6.35 1.87 0.13
N VAL A 43 7.34 1.61 0.99
CA VAL A 43 7.88 0.26 1.21
C VAL A 43 6.77 -0.65 1.76
N GLU A 44 6.02 -0.22 2.77
CA GLU A 44 4.90 -1.01 3.30
C GLU A 44 3.82 -1.29 2.26
N LEU A 45 3.52 -0.33 1.37
CA LEU A 45 2.56 -0.50 0.29
C LEU A 45 3.03 -1.55 -0.73
N TYR A 46 4.31 -1.54 -1.08
CA TYR A 46 4.91 -2.57 -1.93
C TYR A 46 4.69 -3.97 -1.32
N TYR A 47 5.05 -4.16 -0.04
CA TYR A 47 4.89 -5.47 0.61
C TYR A 47 3.43 -5.82 0.88
N TYR A 48 2.53 -4.86 1.07
CA TYR A 48 1.10 -5.12 1.13
C TYR A 48 0.60 -5.76 -0.19
N ILE A 49 1.08 -5.28 -1.33
CA ILE A 49 0.72 -5.81 -2.66
C ILE A 49 1.42 -7.16 -2.89
N LYS A 50 2.76 -7.17 -2.86
CA LYS A 50 3.59 -8.31 -3.25
C LYS A 50 3.64 -9.43 -2.20
N GLY A 51 3.46 -9.10 -0.93
CA GLY A 51 3.69 -10.00 0.18
C GLY A 51 5.17 -10.07 0.58
N GLY A 52 5.42 -10.56 1.80
CA GLY A 52 6.76 -10.66 2.38
C GLY A 52 6.95 -9.77 3.61
N ARG A 53 8.15 -9.83 4.19
CA ARG A 53 8.54 -9.03 5.35
C ARG A 53 9.03 -7.67 4.88
N VAL A 54 8.47 -6.60 5.43
CA VAL A 54 8.88 -5.24 5.13
C VAL A 54 10.36 -5.06 5.46
N ASP A 55 11.13 -4.58 4.49
CA ASP A 55 12.52 -4.18 4.63
C ASP A 55 12.65 -2.70 4.22
N TYR A 56 12.78 -1.82 5.19
CA TYR A 56 12.93 -0.37 4.99
C TYR A 56 14.34 0.00 4.47
N GLY A 57 15.24 -0.97 4.27
CA GLY A 57 16.59 -0.74 3.77
C GLY A 57 17.58 -0.37 4.86
N ALA A 58 18.76 -1.01 4.83
CA ALA A 58 19.78 -0.84 5.87
C ALA A 58 20.28 0.61 6.01
N ALA A 59 20.50 1.31 4.89
CA ALA A 59 20.99 2.69 4.89
C ALA A 59 19.97 3.67 5.47
N HIS A 60 18.69 3.51 5.10
CA HIS A 60 17.61 4.34 5.60
C HIS A 60 17.41 4.14 7.11
N ALA A 61 17.31 2.89 7.55
CA ALA A 61 17.19 2.50 8.95
C ALA A 61 18.33 3.06 9.80
N ALA A 62 19.59 2.94 9.34
CA ALA A 62 20.74 3.48 10.04
C ALA A 62 20.75 5.02 10.10
N LYS A 63 20.34 5.68 9.01
CA LYS A 63 20.32 7.15 8.92
C LYS A 63 19.28 7.77 9.85
N TYR A 64 18.09 7.18 9.94
CA TYR A 64 16.97 7.74 10.71
C TYR A 64 16.76 7.08 12.07
N GLY A 65 17.59 6.09 12.42
CA GLY A 65 17.64 5.49 13.75
C GLY A 65 16.39 4.67 14.10
N HIS A 66 15.92 3.84 13.17
CA HIS A 66 14.80 2.92 13.42
C HIS A 66 15.07 1.51 12.86
N GLU A 67 14.21 0.56 13.22
CA GLU A 67 14.32 -0.83 12.78
C GLU A 67 14.28 -0.95 11.25
N ARG A 68 15.18 -1.79 10.70
CA ARG A 68 15.21 -2.10 9.28
C ARG A 68 14.00 -2.93 8.84
N TYR A 69 13.53 -3.84 9.68
CA TYR A 69 12.48 -4.78 9.31
C TYR A 69 11.17 -4.48 10.02
N GLY A 70 10.09 -4.37 9.24
CA GLY A 70 8.74 -4.18 9.74
C GLY A 70 7.92 -5.49 9.80
N LYS A 71 6.59 -5.33 9.72
CA LYS A 71 5.61 -6.42 9.67
C LYS A 71 5.73 -7.28 8.41
N THR A 72 5.17 -8.48 8.46
CA THR A 72 5.05 -9.38 7.30
C THR A 72 3.63 -9.35 6.74
N TYR A 73 3.50 -9.16 5.44
CA TYR A 73 2.22 -9.18 4.72
C TYR A 73 2.04 -10.48 3.94
N LYS A 74 0.80 -10.95 3.86
CA LYS A 74 0.40 -12.07 3.00
C LYS A 74 0.59 -11.76 1.51
N GLY A 75 0.43 -10.50 1.12
CA GLY A 75 0.38 -10.06 -0.27
C GLY A 75 -1.00 -10.26 -0.87
N ILE A 76 -1.63 -9.18 -1.33
CA ILE A 76 -2.91 -9.29 -2.05
C ILE A 76 -2.72 -9.76 -3.50
N MET A 77 -1.51 -9.62 -4.04
CA MET A 77 -1.13 -10.05 -5.38
C MET A 77 0.31 -10.58 -5.38
N PRO A 78 0.56 -11.80 -4.84
CA PRO A 78 1.91 -12.35 -4.73
C PRO A 78 2.63 -12.53 -6.06
N ASN A 79 1.87 -12.69 -7.14
CA ASN A 79 2.36 -12.79 -8.51
C ASN A 79 2.48 -11.43 -9.22
N TRP A 80 2.50 -10.31 -8.48
CA TRP A 80 2.68 -8.96 -9.05
C TRP A 80 4.06 -8.82 -9.68
N GLU A 81 4.10 -8.51 -10.98
CA GLU A 81 5.29 -8.41 -11.81
C GLU A 81 4.96 -7.60 -13.09
N PRO A 82 5.95 -7.21 -13.92
CA PRO A 82 5.69 -6.52 -15.18
C PRO A 82 4.63 -7.21 -16.05
N GLY A 83 3.71 -6.42 -16.62
CA GLY A 83 2.55 -6.92 -17.37
C GLY A 83 1.31 -7.17 -16.51
N LYS A 84 1.44 -7.41 -15.19
CA LYS A 84 0.31 -7.56 -14.28
C LYS A 84 0.08 -6.27 -13.48
N LYS A 85 -0.65 -5.32 -14.07
CA LYS A 85 -0.81 -3.96 -13.52
C LYS A 85 -1.81 -3.88 -12.36
N VAL A 86 -1.63 -2.84 -11.54
CA VAL A 86 -2.54 -2.42 -10.46
C VAL A 86 -2.95 -0.96 -10.67
N HIS A 87 -4.15 -0.58 -10.25
CA HIS A 87 -4.58 0.81 -10.19
C HIS A 87 -4.51 1.29 -8.74
N LEU A 88 -3.84 2.42 -8.52
CA LEU A 88 -3.61 2.97 -7.19
C LEU A 88 -4.37 4.28 -7.05
N VAL A 89 -5.25 4.37 -6.04
CA VAL A 89 -6.05 5.56 -5.74
C VAL A 89 -5.70 6.04 -4.34
N GLY A 90 -5.06 7.20 -4.27
CA GLY A 90 -4.57 7.79 -3.02
C GLY A 90 -5.44 8.92 -2.52
N HIS A 91 -5.84 8.85 -1.25
CA HIS A 91 -6.43 9.98 -0.55
C HIS A 91 -5.36 10.72 0.28
N SER A 92 -5.31 12.05 0.19
CA SER A 92 -4.36 12.89 0.95
C SER A 92 -2.90 12.41 0.78
N MET A 93 -2.17 12.20 1.88
CA MET A 93 -0.79 11.67 1.90
C MET A 93 -0.64 10.34 1.14
N GLY A 94 -1.73 9.58 0.97
CA GLY A 94 -1.77 8.39 0.13
C GLY A 94 -1.31 8.61 -1.31
N GLY A 95 -1.60 9.79 -1.89
CA GLY A 95 -1.12 10.15 -3.23
C GLY A 95 0.40 10.30 -3.30
N GLN A 96 1.02 10.89 -2.28
CA GLN A 96 2.48 11.00 -2.19
C GLN A 96 3.14 9.63 -2.00
N THR A 97 2.54 8.78 -1.15
CA THR A 97 2.98 7.40 -0.93
C THR A 97 2.97 6.59 -2.23
N ILE A 98 1.90 6.69 -3.02
CA ILE A 98 1.78 5.99 -4.31
C ILE A 98 2.85 6.45 -5.30
N ARG A 99 3.04 7.77 -5.44
CA ARG A 99 4.05 8.32 -6.35
C ARG A 99 5.46 7.88 -5.97
N LEU A 100 5.78 7.86 -4.69
CA LEU A 100 7.10 7.43 -4.23
C LEU A 100 7.32 5.92 -4.42
N MET A 101 6.27 5.11 -4.25
CA MET A 101 6.37 3.67 -4.51
C MET A 101 6.64 3.37 -5.99
N GLU A 102 6.10 4.16 -6.91
CA GLU A 102 6.31 3.97 -8.35
C GLU A 102 7.70 4.43 -8.83
N GLU A 103 8.35 5.33 -8.09
CA GLU A 103 9.72 5.79 -8.37
C GLU A 103 10.79 4.75 -8.02
N PHE A 104 10.49 3.75 -7.17
CA PHE A 104 11.42 2.68 -6.79
C PHE A 104 11.61 1.64 -7.91
#